data_AF-A0A0S8J8X3-F1
#
_entry.id   AF-A0A0S8J8X3-F1
#
_cell.length_a   1.000
_cell.length_b   1.000
_cell.length_c   1.000
_cell.angle_alpha   90.00
_cell.angle_beta   90.00
_cell.angle_gamma   90.00
#
_symmetry.space_group_name_H-M   'P 1'
#
loop_
_entity.id
_entity.type
_entity.pdbx_description
1 polymer ?
#
loop_
_entity_poly.entity_id
_entity_poly.type
_entity_poly.pdbx_seq_one_letter_code
_entity_poly.pdbx_strand_id
1 'polypeptide(L)'
;AFRAWHLLGETRLILGDTTSAEEAFANALNNHPGYHLTLESQARLSLARSDTIAALSLLDKVCHDSPAPSAFQQYLELLEELCRTEQADSVRDVFHNLYPESNLTQTKSLQQDRPLFAIGERLKYSVRWEFVKLGSIDLAFTEWGTLDGNRVLKLHIDVRSAPMIFVVKVKDNYDAWLDPVTGICYQFYFHMNSYGVDLIGIWQYRYSSDEYLSRTVVDDGYIFGVRQRLPAEVTDGPSYIYHLRYRTTTGRADPILFVLDDEYKSGELYPGNETRMFNVGNELLETYHYRGILNCRGIVGLSGNYDAWFSKEPIPLLVRAQARIFVGSIKIALVGYTP
;
A
#
# COMPACT_ATOMS: atom_id res chain seq x y z
N ALA A 1 -13.30 11.84 -16.98
CA ALA A 1 -12.52 13.02 -17.39
C ALA A 1 -11.67 13.57 -16.25
N PHE A 2 -12.25 14.06 -15.13
CA PHE A 2 -11.50 14.70 -14.04
C PHE A 2 -10.31 13.90 -13.45
N ARG A 3 -10.43 12.57 -13.33
CA ARG A 3 -9.36 11.73 -12.78
C ARG A 3 -8.09 11.69 -13.65
N ALA A 4 -8.24 11.74 -14.98
CA ALA A 4 -7.11 11.80 -15.89
C ALA A 4 -6.39 13.15 -15.78
N TRP A 5 -7.16 14.23 -15.60
CA TRP A 5 -6.63 15.56 -15.33
C TRP A 5 -5.86 15.61 -13.99
N HIS A 6 -6.38 14.98 -12.94
CA HIS A 6 -5.68 14.88 -11.67
C HIS A 6 -4.33 14.14 -11.80
N LEU A 7 -4.32 12.97 -12.45
CA LEU A 7 -3.08 12.21 -12.66
C LEU A 7 -2.06 12.97 -13.51
N LEU A 8 -2.53 13.68 -14.54
CA LEU A 8 -1.67 14.57 -15.32
C LEU A 8 -1.08 15.67 -14.44
N GLY A 9 -1.88 16.27 -13.56
CA GLY A 9 -1.42 17.28 -12.62
C GLY A 9 -0.35 16.75 -11.65
N GLU A 10 -0.58 15.58 -11.07
CA GLU A 10 0.41 14.90 -10.20
C GLU A 10 1.72 14.62 -10.96
N THR A 11 1.62 14.11 -12.19
CA THR A 11 2.79 13.85 -13.04
C THR A 11 3.57 15.14 -13.30
N ARG A 12 2.87 16.25 -13.59
CA ARG A 12 3.50 17.55 -13.85
C ARG A 12 4.14 18.14 -12.59
N LEU A 13 3.49 17.99 -11.44
CA LEU A 13 4.00 18.44 -10.16
C LEU A 13 5.31 17.72 -9.81
N ILE A 14 5.35 16.39 -9.98
CA ILE A 14 6.56 15.57 -9.79
C ILE A 14 7.69 16.02 -10.71
N LEU A 15 7.38 16.41 -11.95
CA LEU A 15 8.36 16.92 -12.92
C LEU A 15 8.79 18.38 -12.66
N GLY A 16 8.31 19.02 -11.59
CA GLY A 16 8.58 20.43 -11.26
C GLY A 16 7.83 21.44 -12.14
N ASP A 17 6.95 20.97 -13.03
CA ASP A 17 6.15 21.81 -13.93
C ASP A 17 4.88 22.29 -13.21
N THR A 18 5.07 23.18 -12.23
CA THR A 18 4.01 23.65 -11.33
C THR A 18 2.88 24.39 -12.05
N THR A 19 3.18 25.09 -13.15
CA THR A 19 2.16 25.79 -13.96
C THR A 19 1.26 24.79 -14.67
N SER A 20 1.82 23.79 -15.36
CA SER A 20 1.00 22.79 -16.04
C SER A 20 0.27 21.88 -15.04
N ALA A 21 0.86 21.65 -13.86
CA ALA A 21 0.19 20.93 -12.78
C ALA A 21 -1.08 21.67 -12.32
N GLU A 22 -0.98 22.99 -12.13
CA GLU A 22 -2.10 23.84 -11.75
C GLU A 22 -3.24 23.79 -12.77
N GLU A 23 -2.92 23.95 -14.05
CA GLU A 23 -3.91 23.88 -15.13
C GLU A 23 -4.62 22.52 -15.16
N ALA A 24 -3.86 21.44 -14.98
CA ALA A 24 -4.41 20.10 -14.93
C ALA A 24 -5.32 19.90 -13.71
N PHE A 25 -4.91 20.38 -12.52
CA PHE A 25 -5.76 20.33 -11.33
C PHE A 25 -7.01 21.20 -11.45
N ALA A 26 -6.90 22.40 -12.02
CA ALA A 26 -8.04 23.27 -12.30
C ALA A 26 -9.04 22.58 -13.25
N ASN A 27 -8.56 21.92 -14.30
CA ASN A 27 -9.39 21.13 -15.19
C ASN A 27 -10.05 19.94 -14.48
N ALA A 28 -9.35 19.29 -13.55
CA ALA A 28 -9.95 18.24 -12.72
C ALA A 28 -11.08 18.78 -11.85
N LEU A 29 -10.89 19.91 -11.16
CA LEU A 29 -11.91 20.51 -10.30
C LEU A 29 -13.08 21.12 -11.07
N ASN A 30 -12.85 21.69 -12.26
CA ASN A 30 -13.94 22.14 -13.13
C ASN A 30 -14.90 21.00 -13.50
N ASN A 31 -14.37 19.78 -13.61
CA ASN A 31 -15.16 18.58 -13.88
C ASN A 31 -15.71 17.93 -12.60
N HIS A 32 -15.07 18.12 -11.44
CA HIS A 32 -15.49 17.57 -10.15
C HIS A 32 -15.02 18.45 -8.96
N PRO A 33 -15.79 19.49 -8.58
CA PRO A 33 -15.32 20.52 -7.63
C PRO A 33 -14.97 20.05 -6.22
N GLY A 34 -15.51 18.90 -5.79
CA GLY A 34 -15.26 18.30 -4.48
C GLY A 34 -14.28 17.11 -4.51
N TYR A 35 -13.43 16.99 -5.54
CA TYR A 35 -12.51 15.87 -5.62
C TYR A 35 -11.31 16.07 -4.67
N HIS A 36 -11.41 15.48 -3.46
CA HIS A 36 -10.44 15.69 -2.36
C HIS A 36 -8.97 15.56 -2.77
N LEU A 37 -8.60 14.51 -3.52
CA LEU A 37 -7.20 14.31 -3.92
C LEU A 37 -6.66 15.50 -4.72
N THR A 38 -7.47 16.09 -5.61
CA THR A 38 -7.04 17.27 -6.37
C THR A 38 -6.95 18.51 -5.49
N LEU A 39 -7.86 18.67 -4.53
CA LEU A 39 -7.79 19.77 -3.56
C LEU A 39 -6.55 19.65 -2.66
N GLU A 40 -6.22 18.44 -2.16
CA GLU A 40 -4.98 18.16 -1.44
C GLU A 40 -3.75 18.47 -2.30
N SER A 41 -3.77 18.08 -3.59
CA SER A 41 -2.67 18.36 -4.52
C SER A 41 -2.49 19.85 -4.79
N GLN A 42 -3.59 20.61 -4.89
CA GLN A 42 -3.54 22.07 -4.98
C GLN A 42 -3.04 22.69 -3.67
N ALA A 43 -3.37 22.14 -2.50
CA ALA A 43 -2.85 22.62 -1.23
C ALA A 43 -1.32 22.48 -1.18
N ARG A 44 -0.78 21.32 -1.60
CA ARG A 44 0.67 21.12 -1.77
C ARG A 44 1.29 22.12 -2.73
N LEU A 45 0.63 22.39 -3.86
CA LEU A 45 1.09 23.37 -4.83
C LEU A 45 1.13 24.81 -4.25
N SER A 46 0.12 25.18 -3.46
CA SER A 46 0.08 26.46 -2.75
C SER A 46 1.22 26.57 -1.73
N LEU A 47 1.49 25.51 -0.96
CA LEU A 47 2.63 25.45 -0.04
C LEU A 47 3.96 25.59 -0.75
N ALA A 48 4.14 24.94 -1.91
CA ALA A 48 5.34 25.08 -2.73
C ALA A 48 5.57 26.52 -3.23
N ARG A 49 4.52 27.35 -3.26
CA ARG A 49 4.57 28.79 -3.58
C ARG A 49 4.60 29.69 -2.35
N SER A 50 4.73 29.11 -1.16
CA SER A 50 4.63 29.80 0.12
C SER A 50 3.28 30.51 0.35
N ASP A 51 2.22 30.09 -0.34
CA ASP A 51 0.85 30.56 -0.12
C ASP A 51 0.15 29.66 0.91
N THR A 52 0.53 29.85 2.18
CA THR A 52 0.01 29.08 3.31
C THR A 52 -1.48 29.31 3.55
N ILE A 53 -2.01 30.49 3.20
CA ILE A 53 -3.42 30.82 3.36
C ILE A 53 -4.27 30.00 2.39
N ALA A 54 -3.87 29.94 1.11
CA ALA A 54 -4.57 29.12 0.13
C ALA A 54 -4.50 27.63 0.47
N ALA A 55 -3.35 27.16 0.95
CA ALA A 55 -3.19 25.77 1.38
C ALA A 55 -4.12 25.40 2.54
N LEU A 56 -4.18 26.22 3.60
CA LEU A 56 -5.10 26.01 4.72
C LEU A 56 -6.56 25.98 4.25
N SER A 57 -6.96 26.92 3.38
CA SER A 57 -8.33 26.98 2.88
C SER A 57 -8.72 25.73 2.07
N LEU A 58 -7.78 25.16 1.32
CA LEU A 58 -8.02 23.93 0.55
C LEU A 58 -8.12 22.71 1.46
N LEU A 59 -7.23 22.58 2.45
CA LEU A 59 -7.24 21.47 3.41
C LEU A 59 -8.49 21.49 4.29
N ASP A 60 -8.89 22.66 4.78
CA ASP A 60 -10.14 22.85 5.54
C ASP A 60 -11.35 22.36 4.74
N LYS A 61 -11.42 22.75 3.46
CA LYS A 61 -12.46 22.32 2.55
C LYS A 61 -12.46 20.80 2.37
N VAL A 62 -11.29 20.16 2.23
CA VAL A 62 -11.21 18.70 2.11
C VAL A 62 -11.71 18.02 3.38
N CYS A 63 -11.26 18.46 4.55
CA CYS A 63 -11.67 17.89 5.84
C CYS A 63 -13.18 18.03 6.07
N HIS A 64 -13.81 19.09 5.57
CA HIS A 64 -15.25 19.31 5.67
C HIS A 64 -16.05 18.50 4.63
N ASP A 65 -15.70 18.63 3.35
CA ASP A 65 -16.50 18.10 2.24
C ASP A 65 -16.29 16.60 2.00
N SER A 66 -15.09 16.10 2.30
CA SER A 66 -14.68 14.72 2.02
C SER A 66 -13.59 14.30 3.01
N PRO A 67 -13.96 14.08 4.28
CA PRO A 67 -13.01 13.79 5.35
C PRO A 67 -12.15 12.59 5.00
N ALA A 68 -10.87 12.86 4.72
CA ALA A 68 -9.85 11.88 4.41
C ALA A 68 -8.74 12.00 5.46
N PRO A 69 -8.25 10.89 6.05
CA PRO A 69 -7.24 10.97 7.10
C PRO A 69 -5.96 11.72 6.69
N SER A 70 -5.51 11.54 5.44
CA SER A 70 -4.38 12.25 4.85
C SER A 70 -4.52 13.77 4.88
N ALA A 71 -5.73 14.28 4.62
CA ALA A 71 -6.01 15.70 4.62
C ALA A 71 -6.05 16.27 6.04
N PHE A 72 -6.62 15.52 7.00
CA PHE A 72 -6.58 15.91 8.42
C PHE A 72 -5.15 16.00 8.92
N GLN A 73 -4.30 15.03 8.59
CA GLN A 73 -2.89 15.05 8.98
C GLN A 73 -2.16 16.26 8.39
N GLN A 74 -2.25 16.48 7.06
CA GLN A 74 -1.64 17.65 6.41
C GLN A 74 -2.16 18.98 6.99
N TYR A 75 -3.45 19.05 7.35
CA TYR A 75 -4.02 20.24 7.95
C TYR A 75 -3.48 20.49 9.36
N LEU A 76 -3.41 19.46 10.19
CA LEU A 76 -2.87 19.54 11.54
C LEU A 76 -1.40 19.95 11.54
N GLU A 77 -0.57 19.30 10.70
CA GLU A 77 0.85 19.63 10.56
C GLU A 77 1.06 21.11 10.18
N LEU A 78 0.29 21.62 9.20
CA LEU A 78 0.37 23.02 8.78
C LEU A 78 -0.13 24.00 9.85
N LEU A 79 -1.19 23.65 10.59
CA LEU A 79 -1.69 24.49 11.69
C LEU A 79 -0.67 24.56 12.84
N GLU A 80 0.00 23.45 13.15
CA GLU A 80 1.03 23.36 14.18
C GLU A 80 2.28 24.16 13.78
N GLU A 81 2.73 24.05 12.53
CA GLU A 81 3.84 24.87 11.99
C GLU A 81 3.55 26.37 12.11
N LEU A 82 2.30 26.77 11.85
CA LEU A 82 1.84 28.15 11.96
C LEU A 82 1.47 28.58 13.39
N CYS A 83 1.73 27.73 14.39
CA CYS A 83 1.40 27.97 15.80
C CYS A 83 -0.09 28.28 16.06
N ARG A 84 -1.01 27.69 15.27
CA ARG A 84 -2.46 27.85 15.38
C ARG A 84 -3.10 26.76 16.23
N THR A 85 -2.69 26.70 17.50
CA THR A 85 -3.02 25.59 18.42
C THR A 85 -4.52 25.37 18.61
N GLU A 86 -5.34 26.42 18.77
CA GLU A 86 -6.80 26.28 18.95
C GLU A 86 -7.48 25.64 17.72
N GLN A 87 -7.03 25.98 16.51
CA GLN A 87 -7.55 25.37 15.29
C GLN A 87 -7.12 23.92 15.16
N ALA A 88 -5.86 23.61 15.48
CA ALA A 88 -5.35 22.25 15.45
C ALA A 88 -6.12 21.34 16.43
N ASP A 89 -6.40 21.81 17.64
CA ASP A 89 -7.20 21.07 18.62
C ASP A 89 -8.62 20.79 18.11
N SER A 90 -9.29 21.80 17.54
CA SER A 90 -10.61 21.62 16.95
C SER A 90 -10.62 20.61 15.80
N VAL A 91 -9.60 20.61 14.94
CA VAL A 91 -9.47 19.67 13.82
C VAL A 91 -9.21 18.25 14.35
N ARG A 92 -8.41 18.10 15.41
CA ARG A 92 -8.10 16.82 16.05
C ARG A 92 -9.35 16.19 16.69
N ASP A 93 -10.19 17.00 17.32
CA ASP A 93 -11.47 16.55 17.89
C ASP A 93 -12.41 16.02 16.80
N VAL A 94 -12.52 16.73 15.67
CA VAL A 94 -13.31 16.28 14.52
C VAL A 94 -12.77 14.96 13.98
N PHE A 95 -11.45 14.84 13.83
CA PHE A 95 -10.80 13.61 13.38
C PHE A 95 -11.10 12.43 14.31
N HIS A 96 -10.92 12.57 15.62
CA HIS A 96 -11.20 11.50 16.59
C HIS A 96 -12.68 11.07 16.59
N ASN A 97 -13.61 12.01 16.40
CA ASN A 97 -15.04 11.69 16.33
C ASN A 97 -15.41 10.93 15.04
N LEU A 98 -14.76 11.25 13.91
CA LEU A 98 -14.99 10.57 12.63
C LEU A 98 -14.29 9.21 12.57
N TYR A 99 -13.18 9.04 13.28
CA TYR A 99 -12.37 7.81 13.29
C TYR A 99 -12.13 7.30 14.72
N PRO A 100 -13.18 6.82 15.42
CA PRO A 100 -13.06 6.37 16.81
C PRO A 100 -12.19 5.11 16.94
N GLU A 101 -11.31 5.08 17.94
CA GLU A 101 -10.31 4.03 18.18
C GLU A 101 -10.88 2.62 18.50
N SER A 102 -12.19 2.49 18.71
CA SER A 102 -12.82 1.30 19.30
C SER A 102 -12.97 0.08 18.39
N ASN A 103 -12.58 0.15 17.12
CA ASN A 103 -12.64 -0.99 16.19
C ASN A 103 -11.30 -1.75 16.03
N LEU A 104 -10.25 -1.38 16.76
CA LEU A 104 -8.89 -1.91 16.55
C LEU A 104 -8.34 -2.77 17.70
N THR A 105 -9.18 -3.18 18.66
CA THR A 105 -8.66 -3.89 19.85
C THR A 105 -9.37 -5.22 20.11
N GLN A 106 -8.81 -6.31 19.59
CA GLN A 106 -8.67 -7.58 20.31
C GLN A 106 -7.77 -8.57 19.54
N THR A 107 -6.47 -8.53 19.78
CA THR A 107 -5.56 -9.58 19.35
C THR A 107 -5.40 -10.59 20.48
N LYS A 108 -6.11 -11.72 20.38
CA LYS A 108 -5.68 -12.93 21.06
C LYS A 108 -4.36 -13.36 20.41
N SER A 109 -3.33 -13.61 21.22
CA SER A 109 -2.06 -14.17 20.75
C SER A 109 -2.31 -15.48 19.99
N LEU A 110 -1.91 -15.52 18.73
CA LEU A 110 -2.06 -16.69 17.87
C LEU A 110 -0.83 -17.58 18.02
N GLN A 111 -0.89 -18.49 18.99
CA GLN A 111 0.02 -19.63 19.06
C GLN A 111 -0.33 -20.65 17.97
N GLN A 112 0.33 -20.54 16.82
CA GLN A 112 0.58 -21.68 15.94
C GLN A 112 2.09 -21.98 15.99
N ASP A 113 2.46 -23.15 16.50
CA ASP A 113 3.87 -23.50 16.77
C ASP A 113 4.70 -23.84 15.53
N ARG A 114 4.10 -23.85 14.33
CA ARG A 114 4.80 -24.19 13.07
C ARG A 114 4.85 -22.98 12.14
N PRO A 115 6.05 -22.60 11.65
CA PRO A 115 6.17 -21.53 10.68
C PRO A 115 5.44 -21.92 9.39
N LEU A 116 4.68 -20.98 8.84
CA LEU A 116 3.98 -21.11 7.56
C LEU A 116 4.96 -20.94 6.38
N PHE A 117 6.12 -20.36 6.64
CA PHE A 117 7.12 -20.01 5.64
C PHE A 117 8.50 -20.57 6.01
N ALA A 118 9.32 -20.86 5.00
CA ALA A 118 10.65 -21.43 5.19
C ALA A 118 11.72 -20.67 4.38
N ILE A 119 12.96 -20.68 4.88
CA ILE A 119 14.12 -20.24 4.09
C ILE A 119 14.22 -21.09 2.82
N GLY A 120 14.49 -20.43 1.70
CA GLY A 120 14.61 -21.08 0.39
C GLY A 120 13.31 -21.06 -0.40
N GLU A 121 12.17 -20.79 0.26
CA GLU A 121 10.91 -20.58 -0.47
C GLU A 121 11.09 -19.38 -1.40
N ARG A 122 10.74 -19.56 -2.68
CA ARG A 122 10.83 -18.54 -3.72
C ARG A 122 9.61 -18.58 -4.61
N LEU A 123 8.96 -17.44 -4.81
CA LEU A 123 7.76 -17.30 -5.65
C LEU A 123 8.04 -16.31 -6.78
N LYS A 124 7.77 -16.72 -8.03
CA LYS A 124 7.94 -15.87 -9.21
C LYS A 124 6.61 -15.61 -9.87
N TYR A 125 6.27 -14.33 -10.00
CA TYR A 125 5.04 -13.87 -10.62
C TYR A 125 5.29 -13.12 -11.93
N SER A 126 4.37 -13.28 -12.87
CA SER A 126 4.26 -12.42 -14.04
C SER A 126 3.07 -11.48 -13.85
N VAL A 127 3.31 -10.20 -14.09
CA VAL A 127 2.28 -9.15 -14.07
C VAL A 127 1.88 -8.84 -15.51
N ARG A 128 0.59 -8.83 -15.81
CA ARG A 128 0.02 -8.56 -17.13
C ARG A 128 -1.13 -7.57 -17.05
N TRP A 129 -1.24 -6.72 -18.06
CA TRP A 129 -2.42 -5.92 -18.35
C TRP A 129 -3.04 -6.43 -19.64
N GLU A 130 -4.24 -7.00 -19.53
CA GLU A 130 -4.84 -7.81 -20.59
C GLU A 130 -3.86 -8.86 -21.16
N PHE A 131 -3.39 -8.70 -22.40
CA PHE A 131 -2.43 -9.59 -23.06
C PHE A 131 -0.98 -9.07 -23.01
N VAL A 132 -0.76 -7.85 -22.53
CA VAL A 132 0.55 -7.20 -22.48
C VAL A 132 1.25 -7.54 -21.17
N LYS A 133 2.51 -8.03 -21.24
CA LYS A 133 3.33 -8.27 -20.05
C LYS A 133 3.82 -6.93 -19.49
N LEU A 134 3.43 -6.65 -18.24
CA LEU A 134 3.87 -5.46 -17.53
C LEU A 134 5.22 -5.65 -16.82
N GLY A 135 5.47 -6.86 -16.32
CA GLY A 135 6.68 -7.07 -15.51
C GLY A 135 6.68 -8.40 -14.78
N SER A 136 7.49 -8.45 -13.73
CA SER A 136 7.63 -9.59 -12.85
C SER A 136 7.85 -9.16 -11.41
N ILE A 137 7.43 -10.02 -10.49
CA ILE A 137 7.70 -9.92 -9.05
C ILE A 137 8.38 -11.23 -8.65
N ASP A 138 9.53 -11.15 -8.00
CA ASP A 138 10.26 -12.30 -7.45
C ASP A 138 10.36 -12.13 -5.94
N LEU A 139 9.89 -13.11 -5.18
CA LEU A 139 9.85 -13.08 -3.73
C LEU A 139 10.64 -14.25 -3.19
N ALA A 140 11.52 -14.05 -2.22
CA ALA A 140 12.34 -15.11 -1.65
C ALA A 140 12.59 -14.93 -0.16
N PHE A 141 12.38 -15.98 0.63
CA PHE A 141 12.82 -16.00 2.03
C PHE A 141 14.29 -16.40 2.12
N THR A 142 15.10 -15.51 2.70
CA THR A 142 16.56 -15.59 2.58
C THR A 142 17.26 -15.95 3.89
N GLU A 143 16.79 -15.43 5.03
CA GLU A 143 17.48 -15.60 6.32
C GLU A 143 16.52 -15.55 7.51
N TRP A 144 16.91 -16.22 8.59
CA TRP A 144 16.30 -16.09 9.92
C TRP A 144 16.96 -14.92 10.65
N GLY A 145 16.19 -14.23 11.48
CA GLY A 145 16.70 -13.18 12.34
C GLY A 145 15.90 -13.01 13.62
N THR A 146 16.27 -11.98 14.36
CA THR A 146 15.54 -11.51 15.53
C THR A 146 15.38 -10.00 15.43
N LEU A 147 14.15 -9.51 15.64
CA LEU A 147 13.86 -8.08 15.71
C LEU A 147 13.02 -7.80 16.96
N ASP A 148 13.48 -6.89 17.81
CA ASP A 148 12.82 -6.54 19.09
C ASP A 148 12.46 -7.77 19.96
N GLY A 149 13.33 -8.78 19.95
CA GLY A 149 13.13 -10.04 20.67
C GLY A 149 12.23 -11.05 19.96
N ASN A 150 11.59 -10.69 18.84
CA ASN A 150 10.75 -11.58 18.04
C ASN A 150 11.58 -12.31 17.00
N ARG A 151 11.31 -13.60 16.81
CA ARG A 151 11.90 -14.37 15.72
C ARG A 151 11.25 -13.95 14.40
N VAL A 152 12.06 -13.57 13.42
CA VAL A 152 11.60 -13.09 12.12
C VAL A 152 12.25 -13.86 10.97
N LEU A 153 11.58 -13.88 9.82
CA LEU A 153 12.08 -14.41 8.57
C LEU A 153 12.17 -13.26 7.55
N LYS A 154 13.34 -13.11 6.92
CA LYS A 154 13.57 -12.04 5.95
C LYS A 154 13.06 -12.45 4.57
N LEU A 155 12.10 -11.68 4.07
CA LEU A 155 11.57 -11.72 2.71
C LEU A 155 12.30 -10.68 1.84
N HIS A 156 12.91 -11.13 0.75
CA HIS A 156 13.44 -10.26 -0.30
C HIS A 156 12.44 -10.20 -1.46
N ILE A 157 12.22 -9.02 -2.02
CA ILE A 157 11.26 -8.78 -3.11
C ILE A 157 11.92 -7.94 -4.21
N ASP A 158 11.86 -8.47 -5.43
CA ASP A 158 12.41 -7.87 -6.65
C ASP A 158 11.24 -7.55 -7.60
N VAL A 159 10.98 -6.27 -7.90
CA VAL A 159 9.93 -5.84 -8.85
C VAL A 159 10.56 -5.20 -10.07
N ARG A 160 10.22 -5.72 -11.26
CA ARG A 160 10.83 -5.27 -12.53
C ARG A 160 9.79 -5.07 -13.62
N SER A 161 9.81 -3.91 -14.27
CA SER A 161 9.06 -3.68 -15.51
C SER A 161 9.59 -4.55 -16.66
N ALA A 162 8.71 -4.92 -17.59
CA ALA A 162 9.12 -5.56 -18.83
C ALA A 162 9.90 -4.56 -19.71
N PRO A 163 10.93 -5.01 -20.46
CA PRO A 163 11.78 -4.10 -21.26
C PRO A 163 11.04 -3.25 -22.30
N MET A 164 9.90 -3.75 -22.80
CA MET A 164 9.10 -3.07 -23.84
C MET A 164 8.15 -1.99 -23.29
N ILE A 165 8.13 -1.74 -21.98
CA ILE A 165 7.31 -0.67 -21.41
C ILE A 165 8.13 0.59 -21.40
N PHE A 166 7.81 1.48 -22.33
CA PHE A 166 8.52 2.74 -22.52
C PHE A 166 8.06 3.85 -21.56
N VAL A 167 6.90 3.70 -20.93
CA VAL A 167 6.26 4.78 -20.13
C VAL A 167 6.72 4.76 -18.66
N VAL A 168 6.88 3.57 -18.06
CA VAL A 168 7.27 3.43 -16.65
C VAL A 168 8.25 2.26 -16.49
N LYS A 169 9.52 2.58 -16.30
CA LYS A 169 10.54 1.60 -15.91
C LYS A 169 10.57 1.54 -14.39
N VAL A 170 10.20 0.38 -13.84
CA VAL A 170 10.26 0.08 -12.42
C VAL A 170 11.41 -0.89 -12.20
N LYS A 171 12.26 -0.60 -11.22
CA LYS A 171 13.27 -1.51 -10.70
C LYS A 171 13.36 -1.31 -9.20
N ASP A 172 12.45 -1.94 -8.50
CA ASP A 172 12.32 -1.77 -7.05
C ASP A 172 12.81 -3.02 -6.34
N ASN A 173 13.43 -2.81 -5.18
CA ASN A 173 13.90 -3.86 -4.31
C ASN A 173 13.38 -3.60 -2.90
N TYR A 174 12.82 -4.62 -2.28
CA TYR A 174 12.30 -4.55 -0.93
C TYR A 174 12.87 -5.66 -0.08
N ASP A 175 13.05 -5.38 1.20
CA ASP A 175 13.37 -6.34 2.24
C ASP A 175 12.34 -6.19 3.38
N ALA A 176 11.64 -7.26 3.73
CA ALA A 176 10.68 -7.27 4.83
C ALA A 176 11.08 -8.32 5.87
N TRP A 177 10.92 -8.00 7.16
CA TRP A 177 11.15 -8.93 8.26
C TRP A 177 9.81 -9.35 8.84
N LEU A 178 9.43 -10.59 8.59
CA LEU A 178 8.08 -11.08 8.85
C LEU A 178 8.05 -12.05 10.01
N ASP A 179 6.93 -12.04 10.74
CA ASP A 179 6.55 -13.15 11.60
C ASP A 179 6.41 -14.43 10.73
N PRO A 180 7.11 -15.52 11.08
CA PRO A 180 7.17 -16.70 10.23
C PRO A 180 5.88 -17.54 10.22
N VAL A 181 4.92 -17.23 11.08
CA VAL A 181 3.63 -17.93 11.19
C VAL A 181 2.53 -17.13 10.50
N THR A 182 2.45 -15.83 10.82
CA THR A 182 1.35 -14.94 10.41
C THR A 182 1.67 -14.09 9.19
N GLY A 183 2.95 -13.89 8.86
CA GLY A 183 3.38 -12.99 7.79
C GLY A 183 3.19 -11.50 8.12
N ILE A 184 2.93 -11.17 9.39
CA ILE A 184 2.90 -9.80 9.89
C ILE A 184 4.30 -9.19 9.76
N CYS A 185 4.38 -7.93 9.34
CA CYS A 185 5.65 -7.26 9.11
C CYS A 185 6.11 -6.51 10.37
N TYR A 186 7.37 -6.70 10.75
CA TYR A 186 8.02 -5.95 11.82
C TYR A 186 8.88 -4.80 11.30
N GLN A 187 9.45 -4.97 10.11
CA GLN A 187 10.24 -3.94 9.45
C GLN A 187 10.18 -4.14 7.95
N PHE A 188 10.07 -3.04 7.20
CA PHE A 188 10.06 -3.03 5.76
C PHE A 188 11.07 -1.99 5.27
N TYR A 189 12.02 -2.42 4.46
CA TYR A 189 12.98 -1.57 3.78
C TYR A 189 12.65 -1.57 2.29
N PHE A 190 12.72 -0.41 1.66
CA PHE A 190 12.52 -0.29 0.23
C PHE A 190 13.55 0.61 -0.43
N HIS A 191 13.90 0.22 -1.64
CA HIS A 191 14.58 1.06 -2.61
C HIS A 191 13.75 1.02 -3.90
N MET A 192 13.09 2.13 -4.20
CA MET A 192 12.25 2.28 -5.37
C MET A 192 12.93 3.18 -6.38
N ASN A 193 13.01 2.73 -7.62
CA ASN A 193 13.33 3.55 -8.78
C ASN A 193 12.09 3.57 -9.66
N SER A 194 11.21 4.53 -9.37
CA SER A 194 9.91 4.64 -10.03
C SER A 194 9.72 6.06 -10.55
N TYR A 195 9.31 6.18 -11.81
CA TYR A 195 9.08 7.46 -12.50
C TYR A 195 10.31 8.40 -12.55
N GLY A 196 11.52 7.84 -12.45
CA GLY A 196 12.76 8.61 -12.49
C GLY A 196 13.17 9.24 -11.17
N VAL A 197 12.46 8.95 -10.07
CA VAL A 197 12.80 9.35 -8.71
C VAL A 197 13.32 8.12 -7.96
N ASP A 198 14.46 8.27 -7.31
CA ASP A 198 14.98 7.27 -6.36
C ASP A 198 14.46 7.57 -4.96
N LEU A 199 13.80 6.58 -4.37
CA LEU A 199 13.30 6.63 -2.99
C LEU A 199 13.93 5.49 -2.20
N ILE A 200 14.50 5.80 -1.04
CA ILE A 200 14.98 4.81 -0.10
C ILE A 200 14.28 5.05 1.22
N GLY A 201 13.62 4.02 1.76
CA GLY A 201 12.92 4.18 3.02
C GLY A 201 12.90 2.93 3.88
N ILE A 202 12.55 3.19 5.13
CA ILE A 202 12.38 2.18 6.17
C ILE A 202 11.09 2.46 6.93
N TRP A 203 10.29 1.42 7.09
CA TRP A 203 9.11 1.38 7.92
C TRP A 203 9.34 0.39 9.06
N GLN A 204 9.03 0.79 10.29
CA GLN A 204 9.20 -0.02 11.50
C GLN A 204 7.86 -0.17 12.22
N TYR A 205 7.50 -1.41 12.52
CA TYR A 205 6.25 -1.80 13.18
C TYR A 205 6.57 -2.32 14.58
N ARG A 206 6.63 -1.42 15.56
CA ARG A 206 7.02 -1.72 16.94
C ARG A 206 5.79 -2.09 17.77
N TYR A 207 5.34 -3.34 17.65
CA TYR A 207 4.18 -3.84 18.40
C TYR A 207 4.35 -3.84 19.93
N SER A 208 5.58 -3.87 20.44
CA SER A 208 5.83 -3.78 21.89
C SER A 208 5.53 -2.41 22.47
N SER A 209 5.52 -1.37 21.63
CA SER A 209 5.29 0.03 22.01
C SER A 209 4.14 0.68 21.23
N ASP A 210 3.32 -0.12 20.52
CA ASP A 210 2.22 0.33 19.66
C ASP A 210 2.61 1.48 18.72
N GLU A 211 3.77 1.40 18.09
CA GLU A 211 4.35 2.50 17.32
C GLU A 211 4.70 2.09 15.88
N TYR A 212 4.25 2.88 14.91
CA TYR A 212 4.69 2.85 13.52
C TYR A 212 5.61 4.05 13.27
N LEU A 213 6.77 3.79 12.69
CA LEU A 213 7.73 4.81 12.26
C LEU A 213 8.03 4.61 10.79
N SER A 214 7.92 5.66 9.99
CA SER A 214 8.49 5.69 8.66
C SER A 214 9.59 6.73 8.55
N ARG A 215 10.53 6.44 7.67
CA ARG A 215 11.52 7.41 7.21
C ARG A 215 11.87 7.09 5.77
N THR A 216 11.70 8.06 4.89
CA THR A 216 11.99 7.97 3.46
C THR A 216 12.90 9.11 3.07
N VAL A 217 13.88 8.81 2.24
CA VAL A 217 14.83 9.75 1.66
C VAL A 217 14.61 9.75 0.14
N VAL A 218 14.46 10.94 -0.41
CA VAL A 218 14.34 11.20 -1.86
C VAL A 218 15.73 11.50 -2.43
N ASP A 219 15.91 11.32 -3.74
CA ASP A 219 17.17 11.52 -4.45
C ASP A 219 17.86 12.88 -4.23
N ASP A 220 17.09 13.94 -4.01
CA ASP A 220 17.54 15.29 -3.66
C ASP A 220 17.99 15.46 -2.20
N GLY A 221 17.88 14.39 -1.40
CA GLY A 221 18.20 14.37 0.03
C GLY A 221 17.06 14.81 0.94
N TYR A 222 15.88 15.13 0.40
CA TYR A 222 14.69 15.43 1.19
C TYR A 222 14.29 14.19 2.01
N ILE A 223 13.97 14.42 3.28
CA ILE A 223 13.60 13.36 4.22
C ILE A 223 12.21 13.66 4.73
N PHE A 224 11.33 12.67 4.62
CA PHE A 224 10.00 12.70 5.22
C PHE A 224 9.73 11.38 5.96
N GLY A 225 8.72 11.40 6.81
CA GLY A 225 8.31 10.23 7.55
C GLY A 225 7.24 10.58 8.56
N VAL A 226 6.55 9.57 9.04
CA VAL A 226 5.49 9.72 10.02
C VAL A 226 5.81 8.90 11.26
N ARG A 227 5.28 9.37 12.38
CA ARG A 227 5.21 8.62 13.63
C ARG A 227 3.76 8.58 14.05
N GLN A 228 3.19 7.40 14.11
CA GLN A 228 1.79 7.22 14.48
C GLN A 228 1.61 5.95 15.32
N ARG A 229 0.46 5.84 15.97
CA ARG A 229 0.08 4.64 16.69
C ARG A 229 -0.03 3.47 15.71
N LEU A 230 0.46 2.30 16.11
CA LEU A 230 0.37 1.05 15.36
C LEU A 230 -0.86 0.24 15.79
N PRO A 231 -1.84 0.03 14.91
CA PRO A 231 -2.90 -0.95 15.13
C PRO A 231 -2.34 -2.36 15.27
N ALA A 232 -3.14 -3.25 15.84
CA ALA A 232 -2.85 -4.67 15.83
C ALA A 232 -2.79 -5.23 14.40
N GLU A 233 -1.90 -6.21 14.18
CA GLU A 233 -1.85 -7.04 12.96
C GLU A 233 -1.78 -6.28 11.62
N VAL A 234 -0.99 -5.22 11.57
CA VAL A 234 -0.70 -4.49 10.32
C VAL A 234 0.42 -5.20 9.54
N THR A 235 0.40 -5.15 8.21
CA THR A 235 1.54 -5.58 7.38
C THR A 235 1.93 -4.49 6.37
N ASP A 236 2.96 -4.71 5.55
CA ASP A 236 3.25 -3.83 4.41
C ASP A 236 2.52 -4.31 3.14
N GLY A 237 2.37 -3.42 2.16
CA GLY A 237 1.69 -3.73 0.90
C GLY A 237 2.26 -4.96 0.18
N PRO A 238 3.58 -5.05 -0.06
CA PRO A 238 4.18 -6.24 -0.67
C PRO A 238 4.03 -7.54 0.14
N SER A 239 4.17 -7.49 1.47
CA SER A 239 4.04 -8.66 2.36
C SER A 239 2.59 -9.10 2.57
N TYR A 240 1.62 -8.28 2.16
CA TYR A 240 0.19 -8.59 2.14
C TYR A 240 -0.10 -9.97 1.52
N ILE A 241 0.63 -10.36 0.47
CA ILE A 241 0.47 -11.68 -0.18
C ILE A 241 0.72 -12.84 0.78
N TYR A 242 1.72 -12.73 1.66
CA TYR A 242 2.06 -13.77 2.63
C TYR A 242 1.05 -13.79 3.77
N HIS A 243 0.62 -12.62 4.23
CA HIS A 243 -0.43 -12.53 5.23
C HIS A 243 -1.76 -13.12 4.71
N LEU A 244 -2.11 -12.93 3.43
CA LEU A 244 -3.27 -13.58 2.83
C LEU A 244 -3.20 -15.11 2.89
N ARG A 245 -2.02 -15.71 2.71
CA ARG A 245 -1.84 -17.18 2.84
C ARG A 245 -2.19 -17.64 4.24
N TYR A 246 -1.73 -16.92 5.26
CA TYR A 246 -2.10 -17.16 6.65
C TYR A 246 -3.62 -17.05 6.87
N ARG A 247 -4.26 -16.01 6.32
CA ARG A 247 -5.71 -15.81 6.39
C ARG A 247 -6.50 -16.95 5.76
N THR A 248 -6.08 -17.41 4.58
CA THR A 248 -6.74 -18.53 3.88
C THR A 248 -6.62 -19.83 4.66
N THR A 249 -5.49 -20.05 5.34
CA THR A 249 -5.24 -21.24 6.16
C THR A 249 -6.06 -21.25 7.45
N THR A 250 -6.23 -20.08 8.06
CA THR A 250 -6.95 -19.94 9.34
C THR A 250 -8.45 -19.70 9.18
N GLY A 251 -8.92 -19.32 7.99
CA GLY A 251 -10.32 -19.00 7.74
C GLY A 251 -10.80 -17.72 8.43
N ARG A 252 -9.88 -16.86 8.92
CA ARG A 252 -10.21 -15.58 9.54
C ARG A 252 -10.80 -14.62 8.50
N ALA A 253 -11.86 -13.91 8.88
CA ALA A 253 -12.61 -13.01 8.00
C ALA A 253 -12.52 -11.52 8.41
N ASP A 254 -11.78 -11.19 9.47
CA ASP A 254 -11.57 -9.79 9.86
C ASP A 254 -10.73 -9.03 8.84
N PRO A 255 -10.93 -7.69 8.70
CA PRO A 255 -10.16 -6.87 7.77
C PRO A 255 -8.65 -6.97 8.03
N ILE A 256 -7.90 -7.07 6.95
CA ILE A 256 -6.45 -7.08 6.96
C ILE A 256 -5.98 -5.64 6.83
N LEU A 257 -5.24 -5.16 7.82
CA LEU A 257 -4.63 -3.84 7.76
C LEU A 257 -3.26 -3.93 7.10
N PHE A 258 -2.95 -2.95 6.26
CA PHE A 258 -1.63 -2.80 5.68
C PHE A 258 -1.27 -1.34 5.50
N VAL A 259 0.02 -1.04 5.48
CA VAL A 259 0.51 0.31 5.19
C VAL A 259 0.77 0.47 3.70
N LEU A 260 0.28 1.59 3.17
CA LEU A 260 0.59 2.07 1.84
C LEU A 260 0.68 3.60 1.91
N ASP A 261 1.77 4.17 1.40
CA ASP A 261 2.04 5.61 1.41
C ASP A 261 1.90 6.21 2.82
N ASP A 262 2.48 5.52 3.83
CA ASP A 262 2.43 5.89 5.25
C ASP A 262 1.03 5.92 5.90
N GLU A 263 0.00 5.51 5.18
CA GLU A 263 -1.37 5.41 5.67
C GLU A 263 -1.81 3.96 5.91
N TYR A 264 -2.62 3.75 6.96
CA TYR A 264 -3.31 2.48 7.16
C TYR A 264 -4.44 2.31 6.17
N LYS A 265 -4.35 1.24 5.39
CA LYS A 265 -5.36 0.77 4.46
C LYS A 265 -5.91 -0.55 4.95
N SER A 266 -7.07 -0.94 4.43
CA SER A 266 -7.65 -2.25 4.73
C SER A 266 -7.97 -3.02 3.47
N GLY A 267 -7.94 -4.34 3.60
CA GLY A 267 -8.44 -5.24 2.60
C GLY A 267 -9.19 -6.39 3.24
N GLU A 268 -10.13 -6.96 2.52
CA GLU A 268 -10.96 -8.07 2.97
C GLU A 268 -10.78 -9.23 2.00
N LEU A 269 -10.96 -10.45 2.51
CA LEU A 269 -10.87 -11.68 1.73
C LEU A 269 -11.98 -12.64 2.16
N TYR A 270 -12.76 -13.09 1.18
CA TYR A 270 -13.91 -13.95 1.38
C TYR A 270 -13.74 -15.23 0.56
N PRO A 271 -13.98 -16.41 1.15
CA PRO A 271 -13.96 -17.67 0.40
C PRO A 271 -15.05 -17.67 -0.67
N GLY A 272 -14.68 -18.05 -1.88
CA GLY A 272 -15.60 -18.37 -2.96
C GLY A 272 -15.93 -19.87 -2.97
N ASN A 273 -16.87 -20.26 -3.84
CA ASN A 273 -17.30 -21.65 -3.99
C ASN A 273 -16.72 -22.32 -5.25
N GLU A 274 -15.80 -21.64 -5.94
CA GLU A 274 -15.24 -22.12 -7.20
C GLU A 274 -13.87 -22.76 -7.00
N THR A 275 -13.63 -23.85 -7.71
CA THR A 275 -12.30 -24.43 -7.88
C THR A 275 -11.85 -24.30 -9.32
N ARG A 276 -10.55 -24.15 -9.54
CA ARG A 276 -9.97 -24.04 -10.88
C ARG A 276 -8.57 -24.64 -10.92
N MET A 277 -8.23 -25.26 -12.05
CA MET A 277 -6.87 -25.74 -12.33
C MET A 277 -6.05 -24.65 -13.03
N PHE A 278 -4.80 -24.46 -12.62
CA PHE A 278 -3.85 -23.55 -13.26
C PHE A 278 -2.53 -24.26 -13.52
N ASN A 279 -1.94 -24.00 -14.69
CA ASN A 279 -0.58 -24.44 -14.98
C ASN A 279 0.43 -23.45 -14.36
N VAL A 280 1.35 -23.95 -13.57
CA VAL A 280 2.48 -23.22 -13.00
C VAL A 280 3.76 -23.96 -13.38
N GLY A 281 4.50 -23.44 -14.35
CA GLY A 281 5.60 -24.19 -14.96
C GLY A 281 5.08 -25.48 -15.62
N ASN A 282 5.55 -26.63 -15.11
CA ASN A 282 5.15 -27.97 -15.58
C ASN A 282 4.12 -28.64 -14.67
N GLU A 283 3.64 -27.95 -13.64
CA GLU A 283 2.73 -28.50 -12.65
C GLU A 283 1.32 -27.93 -12.83
N LEU A 284 0.32 -28.76 -12.54
CA LEU A 284 -1.09 -28.38 -12.60
C LEU A 284 -1.63 -28.30 -11.18
N LEU A 285 -1.88 -27.08 -10.71
CA LEU A 285 -2.34 -26.83 -9.34
C LEU A 285 -3.85 -26.65 -9.30
N GLU A 286 -4.50 -27.40 -8.41
CA GLU A 286 -5.90 -27.14 -8.05
C GLU A 286 -5.97 -25.99 -7.05
N THR A 287 -6.92 -25.08 -7.24
CA THR A 287 -7.05 -23.87 -6.43
C THR A 287 -8.46 -23.67 -5.89
N TYR A 288 -8.56 -22.97 -4.74
CA TYR A 288 -9.78 -22.35 -4.24
C TYR A 288 -9.84 -20.88 -4.64
N HIS A 289 -11.00 -20.44 -5.10
CA HIS A 289 -11.28 -19.04 -5.38
C HIS A 289 -11.60 -18.28 -4.10
N TYR A 290 -11.11 -17.05 -4.03
CA TYR A 290 -11.44 -16.06 -3.02
C TYR A 290 -11.79 -14.75 -3.72
N ARG A 291 -12.79 -14.06 -3.18
CA ARG A 291 -13.12 -12.69 -3.56
C ARG A 291 -12.59 -11.77 -2.49
N GLY A 292 -11.79 -10.78 -2.87
CA GLY A 292 -11.33 -9.76 -1.94
C GLY A 292 -11.80 -8.36 -2.33
N ILE A 293 -11.69 -7.46 -1.37
CA ILE A 293 -12.00 -6.04 -1.53
C ILE A 293 -10.81 -5.27 -0.98
N LEU A 294 -10.25 -4.36 -1.77
CA LEU A 294 -9.25 -3.41 -1.30
C LEU A 294 -9.92 -2.07 -1.03
N ASN A 295 -9.96 -1.68 0.24
CA ASN A 295 -10.49 -0.42 0.72
C ASN A 295 -9.41 0.67 0.65
N CYS A 296 -8.73 0.74 -0.48
CA CYS A 296 -7.72 1.75 -0.75
C CYS A 296 -7.65 2.06 -2.25
N ARG A 297 -6.88 3.09 -2.60
CA ARG A 297 -6.39 3.30 -3.95
C ARG A 297 -4.90 3.07 -3.95
N GLY A 298 -4.50 1.90 -4.44
CA GLY A 298 -3.12 1.53 -4.67
C GLY A 298 -2.51 2.20 -5.89
N ILE A 299 -1.24 1.90 -6.11
CA ILE A 299 -0.46 2.30 -7.29
C ILE A 299 -1.24 1.94 -8.57
N VAL A 300 -1.30 2.85 -9.53
CA VAL A 300 -2.08 2.71 -10.80
C VAL A 300 -3.61 2.62 -10.59
N GLY A 301 -4.11 3.07 -9.44
CA GLY A 301 -5.54 3.09 -9.13
C GLY A 301 -6.13 1.71 -8.80
N LEU A 302 -5.28 0.78 -8.34
CA LEU A 302 -5.69 -0.53 -7.87
C LEU A 302 -6.65 -0.36 -6.69
N SER A 303 -7.92 -0.71 -6.87
CA SER A 303 -8.95 -0.45 -5.86
C SER A 303 -10.16 -1.37 -6.04
N GLY A 304 -10.90 -1.56 -4.95
CA GLY A 304 -12.16 -2.30 -4.96
C GLY A 304 -11.96 -3.81 -5.08
N ASN A 305 -12.88 -4.46 -5.81
CA ASN A 305 -12.94 -5.91 -5.85
C ASN A 305 -11.76 -6.53 -6.61
N TYR A 306 -11.20 -7.60 -6.04
CA TYR A 306 -10.24 -8.46 -6.70
C TYR A 306 -10.63 -9.93 -6.53
N ASP A 307 -10.15 -10.76 -7.44
CA ASP A 307 -10.25 -12.20 -7.36
C ASP A 307 -8.87 -12.79 -7.10
N ALA A 308 -8.79 -13.77 -6.21
CA ALA A 308 -7.58 -14.49 -5.89
C ALA A 308 -7.83 -16.01 -5.94
N TRP A 309 -6.83 -16.77 -6.37
CA TRP A 309 -6.87 -18.23 -6.41
C TRP A 309 -5.67 -18.77 -5.66
N PHE A 310 -5.93 -19.51 -4.59
CA PHE A 310 -4.90 -20.11 -3.74
C PHE A 310 -4.82 -21.63 -3.96
N SER A 311 -3.62 -22.21 -3.99
CA SER A 311 -3.45 -23.67 -4.12
C SER A 311 -4.08 -24.39 -2.93
N LYS A 312 -4.52 -25.65 -3.16
CA LYS A 312 -5.09 -26.51 -2.10
C LYS A 312 -4.04 -27.20 -1.23
N GLU A 313 -2.78 -26.80 -1.34
CA GLU A 313 -1.69 -27.40 -0.58
C GLU A 313 -1.79 -27.03 0.90
N PRO A 314 -1.11 -27.78 1.80
CA PRO A 314 -1.12 -27.47 3.24
C PRO A 314 -0.67 -26.03 3.56
N ILE A 315 0.20 -25.47 2.71
CA ILE A 315 0.62 -24.07 2.75
C ILE A 315 0.16 -23.45 1.42
N PRO A 316 -1.01 -22.78 1.38
CA PRO A 316 -1.58 -22.28 0.14
C PRO A 316 -0.66 -21.28 -0.55
N LEU A 317 -0.45 -21.44 -1.86
CA LEU A 317 0.27 -20.49 -2.70
C LEU A 317 -0.74 -19.59 -3.40
N LEU A 318 -0.50 -18.27 -3.49
CA LEU A 318 -1.29 -17.43 -4.39
C LEU A 318 -0.92 -17.80 -5.83
N VAL A 319 -1.78 -18.54 -6.52
CA VAL A 319 -1.52 -18.99 -7.90
C VAL A 319 -1.87 -17.90 -8.90
N ARG A 320 -2.93 -17.15 -8.64
CA ARG A 320 -3.38 -16.05 -9.49
C ARG A 320 -4.12 -15.00 -8.68
N ALA A 321 -3.93 -13.74 -9.02
CA ALA A 321 -4.79 -12.63 -8.61
C ALA A 321 -5.19 -11.79 -9.82
N GLN A 322 -6.38 -11.21 -9.75
CA GLN A 322 -6.90 -10.30 -10.77
C GLN A 322 -7.61 -9.13 -10.08
N ALA A 323 -7.12 -7.92 -10.35
CA ALA A 323 -7.67 -6.69 -9.77
C ALA A 323 -8.04 -5.70 -10.89
N ARG A 324 -9.07 -4.88 -10.64
CA ARG A 324 -9.41 -3.77 -11.53
C ARG A 324 -8.48 -2.59 -11.25
N ILE A 325 -8.06 -1.94 -12.34
CA ILE A 325 -7.32 -0.68 -12.30
C ILE A 325 -8.08 0.37 -13.11
N PHE A 326 -7.57 1.59 -13.17
CA PHE A 326 -8.23 2.68 -13.90
C PHE A 326 -8.47 2.34 -15.38
N VAL A 327 -7.51 1.66 -16.02
CA VAL A 327 -7.62 1.22 -17.41
C VAL A 327 -7.60 -0.31 -17.44
N GLY A 328 -8.77 -0.96 -17.36
CA GLY A 328 -8.88 -2.42 -17.50
C GLY A 328 -8.53 -3.22 -16.24
N SER A 329 -7.82 -4.34 -16.41
CA SER A 329 -7.49 -5.26 -15.31
C SER A 329 -6.03 -5.68 -15.32
N ILE A 330 -5.44 -5.78 -14.11
CA ILE A 330 -4.13 -6.38 -13.91
C ILE A 330 -4.34 -7.84 -13.49
N LYS A 331 -3.55 -8.73 -14.09
CA LYS A 331 -3.47 -10.14 -13.75
C LYS A 331 -2.06 -10.43 -13.24
N ILE A 332 -1.98 -10.97 -12.04
CA ILE A 332 -0.75 -11.45 -11.41
C ILE A 332 -0.85 -12.97 -11.40
N ALA A 333 0.09 -13.66 -12.03
CA ALA A 333 0.06 -15.12 -12.13
C ALA A 333 1.39 -15.71 -11.69
N LEU A 334 1.34 -16.72 -10.83
CA LEU A 334 2.51 -17.51 -10.45
C LEU A 334 3.02 -18.27 -11.67
N VAL A 335 4.29 -18.10 -12.00
CA VAL A 335 4.93 -18.72 -13.17
C VAL A 335 6.01 -19.73 -12.77
N GLY A 336 6.42 -19.74 -11.51
CA GLY A 336 7.32 -20.73 -10.94
C GLY A 336 7.49 -20.51 -9.45
N TYR A 337 7.81 -21.58 -8.73
CA TYR A 337 8.07 -21.52 -7.30
C TYR A 337 9.08 -22.58 -6.85
N THR A 338 9.63 -22.37 -5.67
CA THR A 338 10.38 -23.36 -4.88
C THR A 338 9.77 -23.29 -3.48
N PRO A 339 9.22 -24.40 -2.95
CA PRO A 339 8.58 -24.41 -1.64
C PRO A 339 9.59 -24.30 -0.49
#